data_AF-A0A0G2FU95-F1
#
_entry.id   AF-A0A0G2FU95-F1
#
_cell.length_a   1.000
_cell.length_b   1.000
_cell.length_c   1.000
_cell.angle_alpha   90.00
_cell.angle_beta   90.00
_cell.angle_gamma   90.00
#
_symmetry.space_group_name_H-M   'P 1'
#
loop_
_entity.id
_entity.type
_entity.pdbx_description
1 polymer ?
#
loop_
_entity_poly.entity_id
_entity_poly.type
_entity_poly.pdbx_seq_one_letter_code
_entity_poly.pdbx_strand_id
1 'polypeptide(L)'
;MFKRAVAASAALLSLVTPPALALNCLNDDLAVVEPLSIAPLAYTKRQEAATAVDVYFHVASTEANKDRITDDIVAAQFDVLRSTFLDYGFNLTLVNVSRIVDEVAGKGFYADDSIEIVDFDAYLAFRTETRRGGYDALNVYFFSDLNEGIGGYCNTPAVVEEGTQYFYQDGCWVNGLDPINNFMDYSDDTCTTEFTPGQMERMHQQFDIYRRWEG
;
A
#
# COMPACT_ATOMS: atom_id res chain seq x y z
N MET A 1 -36.00 68.46 17.33
CA MET A 1 -34.78 67.98 18.03
C MET A 1 -34.80 66.46 18.08
N PHE A 2 -33.71 65.83 17.62
CA PHE A 2 -33.20 64.43 17.73
C PHE A 2 -34.16 63.26 17.45
N LYS A 3 -34.12 62.59 16.28
CA LYS A 3 -33.11 61.70 15.64
C LYS A 3 -33.28 60.22 16.02
N ARG A 4 -33.70 59.43 15.01
CA ARG A 4 -33.70 57.96 14.98
C ARG A 4 -32.26 57.44 15.05
N ALA A 5 -32.01 56.41 15.86
CA ALA A 5 -30.78 55.62 15.81
C ALA A 5 -31.12 54.21 15.31
N VAL A 6 -30.53 53.86 14.15
CA VAL A 6 -30.49 52.50 13.62
C VAL A 6 -29.27 51.84 14.26
N ALA A 7 -29.47 50.75 15.00
CA ALA A 7 -28.37 49.91 15.47
C ALA A 7 -28.01 48.93 14.36
N ALA A 8 -26.82 49.10 13.78
CA ALA A 8 -26.23 48.15 12.85
C ALA A 8 -25.62 46.99 13.67
N SER A 9 -26.18 45.78 13.52
CA SER A 9 -25.53 44.55 13.99
C SER A 9 -24.34 44.26 13.08
N ALA A 10 -23.13 44.46 13.59
CA ALA A 10 -21.91 43.95 12.98
C ALA A 10 -21.85 42.44 13.20
N ALA A 11 -22.12 41.66 12.16
CA ALA A 11 -21.82 40.23 12.14
C ALA A 11 -20.29 40.08 12.13
N LEU A 12 -19.72 39.62 13.24
CA LEU A 12 -18.35 39.13 13.29
C LEU A 12 -18.25 37.89 12.38
N LEU A 13 -17.66 38.05 11.20
CA LEU A 13 -17.08 36.92 10.48
C LEU A 13 -15.93 36.39 11.35
N SER A 14 -16.17 35.32 12.09
CA SER A 14 -15.10 34.47 12.58
C SER A 14 -14.41 33.87 11.36
N LEU A 15 -13.25 34.44 10.99
CA LEU A 15 -12.28 33.75 10.15
C LEU A 15 -11.89 32.48 10.92
N VAL A 16 -12.51 31.36 10.55
CA VAL A 16 -11.97 30.04 10.86
C VAL A 16 -10.68 29.97 10.05
N THR A 17 -9.56 30.33 10.68
CA THR A 17 -8.25 29.95 10.18
C THR A 17 -8.23 28.42 10.17
N PRO A 18 -8.21 27.75 9.01
CA PRO A 18 -7.95 26.33 9.01
C PRO A 18 -6.60 26.11 9.70
N PRO A 19 -6.46 25.04 10.51
CA PRO A 19 -5.15 24.68 11.02
C PRO A 19 -4.20 24.54 9.83
N ALA A 20 -2.96 25.01 10.01
CA ALA A 20 -1.91 25.04 8.98
C ALA A 20 -1.54 23.66 8.38
N LEU A 21 -2.21 22.59 8.81
CA LEU A 21 -2.09 21.23 8.26
C LEU A 21 -2.79 21.02 6.91
N ALA A 22 -3.73 21.89 6.52
CA ALA A 22 -4.49 21.68 5.28
C ALA A 22 -3.73 22.03 3.99
N LEU A 23 -2.52 22.61 4.08
CA LEU A 23 -1.78 23.07 2.90
C LEU A 23 -1.04 21.94 2.15
N ASN A 24 -0.80 20.80 2.80
CA ASN A 24 -0.03 19.69 2.24
C ASN A 24 -0.87 18.65 1.47
N CYS A 25 -2.20 18.69 1.57
CA CYS A 25 -3.09 17.70 0.95
C CYS A 25 -3.67 18.14 -0.41
N LEU A 26 -3.15 19.22 -1.01
CA LEU A 26 -3.67 19.74 -2.27
C LEU A 26 -2.97 19.07 -3.47
N ASN A 27 -3.64 18.12 -4.09
CA ASN A 27 -3.39 17.81 -5.50
C ASN A 27 -4.18 18.84 -6.32
N ASP A 28 -3.45 19.76 -6.97
CA ASP A 28 -4.03 20.76 -7.88
C ASP A 28 -4.73 20.02 -9.03
N ASP A 29 -5.96 20.45 -9.35
CA ASP A 29 -6.86 19.96 -10.41
C ASP A 29 -7.74 18.72 -10.15
N LEU A 30 -8.83 18.89 -9.38
CA LEU A 30 -10.10 18.20 -9.67
C LEU A 30 -11.28 19.16 -9.48
N ALA A 31 -11.86 19.60 -10.61
CA ALA A 31 -13.13 20.31 -10.62
C ALA A 31 -14.23 19.41 -10.06
N VAL A 32 -14.82 19.83 -8.93
CA VAL A 32 -15.98 19.17 -8.33
C VAL A 32 -17.18 19.35 -9.27
N VAL A 33 -17.57 18.28 -9.95
CA VAL A 33 -18.87 18.18 -10.62
C VAL A 33 -19.80 17.46 -9.65
N GLU A 34 -20.87 18.12 -9.19
CA GLU A 34 -21.89 17.50 -8.33
C GLU A 34 -22.53 16.29 -9.05
N PRO A 35 -22.54 15.08 -8.44
CA PRO A 35 -23.24 13.95 -9.01
C PRO A 35 -24.75 14.07 -8.76
N LEU A 36 -25.53 13.80 -9.81
CA LEU A 36 -26.98 13.64 -9.74
C LEU A 36 -27.33 12.41 -8.89
N SER A 37 -28.10 12.63 -7.82
CA SER A 37 -28.60 11.60 -6.90
C SER A 37 -29.59 10.65 -7.59
N ILE A 38 -29.15 9.43 -7.90
CA ILE A 38 -30.03 8.29 -8.19
C ILE A 38 -29.94 7.35 -6.98
N ALA A 39 -31.07 7.09 -6.31
CA ALA A 39 -31.12 6.16 -5.19
C ALA A 39 -30.84 4.72 -5.69
N PRO A 40 -29.86 3.99 -5.12
CA PRO A 40 -29.62 2.62 -5.51
C PRO A 40 -30.76 1.72 -5.01
N LEU A 41 -31.21 0.82 -5.88
CA LEU A 41 -31.94 -0.37 -5.45
C LEU A 41 -31.05 -1.10 -4.43
N ALA A 42 -31.63 -1.51 -3.30
CA ALA A 42 -30.90 -2.23 -2.26
C ALA A 42 -30.41 -3.59 -2.78
N TYR A 43 -29.25 -3.60 -3.43
CA TYR A 43 -28.46 -4.78 -3.69
C TYR A 43 -27.93 -5.25 -2.33
N THR A 44 -28.62 -6.21 -1.74
CA THR A 44 -28.13 -6.86 -0.52
C THR A 44 -27.03 -7.81 -0.97
N LYS A 45 -25.79 -7.31 -1.13
CA LYS A 45 -24.61 -8.17 -1.28
C LYS A 45 -24.60 -9.06 -0.04
N ARG A 46 -24.73 -10.37 -0.21
CA ARG A 46 -24.52 -11.32 0.87
C ARG A 46 -23.15 -10.98 1.46
N GLN A 47 -23.06 -10.76 2.76
CA GLN A 47 -21.78 -10.50 3.41
C GLN A 47 -20.97 -11.79 3.31
N GLU A 48 -20.18 -11.91 2.24
CA GLU A 48 -19.25 -13.00 2.06
C GLU A 48 -18.25 -12.97 3.20
N ALA A 49 -17.81 -14.15 3.65
CA ALA A 49 -16.74 -14.22 4.62
C ALA A 49 -15.51 -13.49 4.08
N ALA A 50 -14.81 -12.77 4.94
CA ALA A 50 -13.60 -12.06 4.53
C ALA A 50 -12.63 -13.03 3.86
N THR A 51 -12.08 -12.63 2.71
CA THR A 51 -11.11 -13.42 1.96
C THR A 51 -9.84 -13.55 2.81
N ALA A 52 -9.53 -14.76 3.26
CA ALA A 52 -8.30 -15.03 3.98
C ALA A 52 -7.11 -14.93 3.04
N VAL A 53 -6.06 -14.21 3.45
CA VAL A 53 -4.82 -14.06 2.69
C VAL A 53 -3.64 -14.24 3.63
N ASP A 54 -2.83 -15.25 3.35
CA ASP A 54 -1.56 -15.45 4.04
C ASP A 54 -0.53 -14.44 3.55
N VAL A 55 0.19 -13.84 4.49
CA VAL A 55 1.21 -12.83 4.25
C VAL A 55 2.57 -13.35 4.68
N TYR A 56 3.55 -13.22 3.81
CA TYR A 56 4.95 -13.57 4.03
C TYR A 56 5.83 -12.35 3.80
N PHE A 57 6.61 -12.00 4.81
CA PHE A 57 7.57 -10.90 4.71
C PHE A 57 8.98 -11.46 4.56
N HIS A 58 9.75 -10.88 3.63
CA HIS A 58 11.12 -11.28 3.35
C HIS A 58 12.02 -10.05 3.47
N VAL A 59 12.87 -10.02 4.48
CA VAL A 59 13.81 -8.92 4.70
C VAL A 59 15.17 -9.35 4.19
N ALA A 60 15.71 -8.61 3.23
CA ALA A 60 17.10 -8.71 2.82
C ALA A 60 17.83 -7.43 3.18
N SER A 61 19.02 -7.56 3.76
CA SER A 61 19.78 -6.39 4.18
C SER A 61 21.26 -6.49 3.83
N THR A 62 21.89 -5.35 3.54
CA THR A 62 23.35 -5.27 3.48
C THR A 62 23.94 -5.39 4.88
N GLU A 63 25.22 -5.76 5.01
CA GLU A 63 25.85 -5.88 6.34
C GLU A 63 25.85 -4.54 7.09
N ALA A 64 26.03 -3.44 6.36
CA ALA A 64 26.04 -2.08 6.93
C ALA A 64 24.70 -1.68 7.54
N ASN A 65 23.59 -2.18 7.01
CA ASN A 65 22.24 -1.79 7.41
C ASN A 65 21.37 -2.97 7.87
N LYS A 66 21.98 -4.06 8.34
CA LYS A 66 21.28 -5.26 8.82
C LYS A 66 20.27 -5.03 9.94
N ASP A 67 20.48 -3.98 10.74
CA ASP A 67 19.62 -3.60 11.85
C ASP A 67 18.60 -2.50 11.48
N ARG A 68 18.56 -2.07 10.21
CA ARG A 68 17.66 -0.99 9.74
C ARG A 68 16.19 -1.39 9.83
N ILE A 69 15.85 -2.61 9.41
CA ILE A 69 14.47 -3.10 9.35
C ILE A 69 14.22 -3.99 10.57
N THR A 70 13.82 -3.40 11.70
CA THR A 70 13.60 -4.12 12.96
C THR A 70 12.29 -4.93 12.94
N ASP A 71 12.10 -5.78 13.94
CA ASP A 71 10.82 -6.50 14.11
C ASP A 71 9.66 -5.54 14.44
N ASP A 72 9.93 -4.42 15.13
CA ASP A 72 8.91 -3.40 15.41
C ASP A 72 8.44 -2.72 14.11
N ILE A 73 9.36 -2.45 13.17
CA ILE A 73 9.04 -1.89 11.86
C ILE A 73 8.16 -2.87 11.07
N VAL A 74 8.53 -4.15 11.08
CA VAL A 74 7.76 -5.22 10.42
C VAL A 74 6.37 -5.38 11.03
N ALA A 75 6.27 -5.40 12.35
CA ALA A 75 5.01 -5.53 13.06
C ALA A 75 4.08 -4.35 12.76
N ALA A 76 4.62 -3.12 12.83
CA ALA A 76 3.86 -1.92 12.50
C ALA A 76 3.38 -1.94 11.05
N GLN A 77 4.24 -2.29 10.08
CA GLN A 77 3.82 -2.38 8.67
C GLN A 77 2.70 -3.40 8.46
N PHE A 78 2.80 -4.58 9.09
CA PHE A 78 1.76 -5.59 9.01
C PHE A 78 0.46 -5.12 9.67
N ASP A 79 0.55 -4.41 10.80
CA ASP A 79 -0.63 -3.88 11.49
C ASP A 79 -1.40 -2.91 10.60
N VAL A 80 -0.71 -2.00 9.90
CA VAL A 80 -1.42 -1.07 9.01
C VAL A 80 -2.00 -1.79 7.79
N LEU A 81 -1.28 -2.73 7.17
CA LEU A 81 -1.86 -3.54 6.09
C LEU A 81 -3.11 -4.29 6.57
N ARG A 82 -3.01 -4.98 7.70
CA ARG A 82 -4.10 -5.77 8.24
C ARG A 82 -5.31 -4.91 8.59
N SER A 83 -5.13 -3.79 9.30
CA SER A 83 -6.24 -2.92 9.69
C SER A 83 -6.93 -2.31 8.47
N THR A 84 -6.14 -1.83 7.50
CA THR A 84 -6.67 -1.21 6.29
C THR A 84 -7.47 -2.21 5.48
N PHE A 85 -6.90 -3.38 5.17
CA PHE A 85 -7.55 -4.34 4.28
C PHE A 85 -8.71 -5.13 4.95
N LEU A 86 -8.75 -5.17 6.29
CA LEU A 86 -9.87 -5.76 7.02
C LEU A 86 -11.19 -5.04 6.74
N ASP A 87 -11.16 -3.70 6.65
CA ASP A 87 -12.35 -2.90 6.34
C ASP A 87 -12.89 -3.17 4.93
N TYR A 88 -12.05 -3.71 4.04
CA TYR A 88 -12.40 -4.08 2.67
C TYR A 88 -12.57 -5.59 2.50
N GLY A 89 -12.81 -6.33 3.58
CA GLY A 89 -13.18 -7.74 3.51
C GLY A 89 -12.04 -8.69 3.16
N PHE A 90 -10.79 -8.31 3.43
CA PHE A 90 -9.64 -9.21 3.39
C PHE A 90 -9.10 -9.44 4.80
N ASN A 91 -8.94 -10.69 5.20
CA ASN A 91 -8.39 -11.05 6.50
C ASN A 91 -6.93 -11.51 6.32
N LEU A 92 -6.00 -10.60 6.56
CA LEU A 92 -4.57 -10.85 6.42
C LEU A 92 -4.00 -11.58 7.65
N THR A 93 -3.23 -12.63 7.43
CA THR A 93 -2.48 -13.35 8.49
C THR A 93 -1.00 -13.36 8.17
N LEU A 94 -0.16 -12.75 9.03
CA LEU A 94 1.29 -12.84 8.90
C LEU A 94 1.74 -14.24 9.32
N VAL A 95 2.16 -15.04 8.35
CA VAL A 95 2.55 -16.44 8.57
C VAL A 95 4.03 -16.52 8.97
N ASN A 96 4.90 -15.80 8.28
CA ASN A 96 6.33 -15.82 8.56
C ASN A 96 7.03 -14.53 8.12
N VAL A 97 8.12 -14.22 8.83
CA VAL A 97 9.12 -13.22 8.45
C VAL A 97 10.45 -13.94 8.27
N SER A 98 11.00 -13.96 7.05
CA SER A 98 12.34 -14.48 6.77
C SER A 98 13.34 -13.33 6.68
N ARG A 99 14.58 -13.53 7.13
CA ARG A 99 15.63 -12.51 7.11
C ARG A 99 16.93 -13.06 6.54
N ILE A 100 17.59 -12.31 5.65
CA ILE A 100 18.94 -12.61 5.14
C ILE A 100 19.82 -11.37 5.18
N VAL A 101 21.13 -11.59 5.30
CA VAL A 101 22.15 -10.53 5.12
C VAL A 101 22.94 -10.88 3.86
N ASP A 102 22.81 -10.04 2.84
CA ASP A 102 23.43 -10.21 1.53
C ASP A 102 23.55 -8.84 0.82
N GLU A 103 24.74 -8.56 0.28
CA GLU A 103 25.05 -7.25 -0.30
C GLU A 103 24.28 -6.96 -1.61
N VAL A 104 23.91 -8.00 -2.36
CA VAL A 104 23.17 -7.85 -3.63
C VAL A 104 21.67 -7.82 -3.36
N ALA A 105 21.17 -8.79 -2.58
CA ALA A 105 19.76 -8.85 -2.24
C ALA A 105 19.35 -7.64 -1.39
N GLY A 106 20.19 -7.18 -0.46
CA GLY A 106 19.91 -5.99 0.36
C GLY A 106 19.67 -4.70 -0.44
N LYS A 107 20.22 -4.63 -1.67
CA LYS A 107 20.02 -3.53 -2.63
C LYS A 107 18.88 -3.77 -3.63
N GLY A 108 18.14 -4.87 -3.48
CA GLY A 108 17.10 -5.28 -4.43
C GLY A 108 17.65 -5.70 -5.79
N PHE A 109 18.89 -6.20 -5.86
CA PHE A 109 19.54 -6.63 -7.11
C PHE A 109 19.77 -5.52 -8.15
N TYR A 110 19.54 -4.26 -7.79
CA TYR A 110 19.80 -3.12 -8.67
C TYR A 110 21.28 -2.77 -8.76
N ALA A 111 21.68 -2.20 -9.91
CA ALA A 111 22.95 -1.51 -10.04
C ALA A 111 23.02 -0.30 -9.08
N ASP A 112 24.23 0.13 -8.72
CA ASP A 112 24.42 1.22 -7.76
C ASP A 112 23.84 2.58 -8.25
N ASP A 113 23.75 2.79 -9.57
CA ASP A 113 23.36 4.06 -10.18
C ASP A 113 22.10 3.97 -11.06
N SER A 114 21.39 2.84 -11.06
CA SER A 114 20.17 2.66 -11.84
C SER A 114 19.20 1.67 -11.19
N ILE A 115 18.07 1.44 -11.84
CA ILE A 115 17.04 0.47 -11.43
C ILE A 115 17.11 -0.81 -12.27
N GLU A 116 18.23 -1.00 -12.97
CA GLU A 116 18.49 -2.20 -13.76
C GLU A 116 18.89 -3.34 -12.83
N ILE A 117 18.19 -4.47 -12.94
CA ILE A 117 18.59 -5.71 -12.27
C ILE A 117 19.83 -6.25 -12.99
N VAL A 118 20.98 -6.21 -12.33
CA VAL A 118 22.28 -6.58 -12.94
C VAL A 118 22.45 -8.09 -13.12
N ASP A 119 21.83 -8.87 -12.24
CA ASP A 119 21.85 -10.34 -12.27
C ASP A 119 20.43 -10.87 -12.09
N PHE A 120 19.75 -11.04 -13.23
CA PHE A 120 18.38 -11.51 -13.25
C PHE A 120 18.24 -12.97 -12.78
N ASP A 121 19.25 -13.80 -13.03
CA ASP A 121 19.24 -15.21 -12.62
C ASP A 121 19.38 -15.32 -11.10
N ALA A 122 20.27 -14.53 -10.47
CA ALA A 122 20.39 -14.46 -9.02
C ALA A 122 19.12 -13.89 -8.37
N TYR A 123 18.53 -12.85 -8.97
CA TYR A 123 17.24 -12.30 -8.54
C TYR A 123 16.16 -13.39 -8.56
N LEU A 124 16.01 -14.10 -9.69
CA LEU A 124 15.00 -15.13 -9.84
C LEU A 124 15.24 -16.32 -8.89
N ALA A 125 16.50 -16.70 -8.67
CA ALA A 125 16.87 -17.73 -7.71
C ALA A 125 16.49 -17.35 -6.28
N PHE A 126 16.78 -16.11 -5.86
CA PHE A 126 16.35 -15.59 -4.56
C PHE A 126 14.82 -15.65 -4.42
N ARG A 127 14.08 -15.15 -5.41
CA ARG A 127 12.61 -15.19 -5.41
C ARG A 127 12.04 -16.60 -5.34
N THR A 128 12.66 -17.53 -6.06
CA THR A 128 12.29 -18.95 -6.06
C THR A 128 12.51 -19.58 -4.69
N GLU A 129 13.63 -19.27 -4.06
CA GLU A 129 14.01 -19.80 -2.75
C GLU A 129 13.15 -19.23 -1.62
N THR A 130 12.74 -17.96 -1.71
CA THR A 130 12.06 -17.28 -0.59
C THR A 130 10.56 -17.24 -0.69
N ARG A 131 9.95 -17.18 -1.90
CA ARG A 131 8.49 -17.10 -2.04
C ARG A 131 7.81 -18.26 -1.31
N ARG A 132 6.69 -17.98 -0.64
CA ARG A 132 5.88 -18.97 0.08
C ARG A 132 4.41 -18.85 -0.27
N GLY A 133 3.68 -19.94 -0.05
CA GLY A 133 2.25 -20.05 -0.30
C GLY A 133 1.90 -20.19 -1.79
N GLY A 134 0.59 -20.27 -2.06
CA GLY A 134 0.03 -20.28 -3.41
C GLY A 134 0.06 -18.90 -4.07
N TYR A 135 -0.66 -18.75 -5.17
CA TYR A 135 -0.79 -17.45 -5.85
C TYR A 135 -1.77 -16.48 -5.16
N ASP A 136 -2.58 -17.02 -4.25
CA ASP A 136 -3.44 -16.31 -3.30
C ASP A 136 -2.69 -15.69 -2.12
N ALA A 137 -1.45 -16.12 -1.85
CA ALA A 137 -0.61 -15.57 -0.79
C ALA A 137 0.09 -14.27 -1.20
N LEU A 138 0.18 -13.32 -0.27
CA LEU A 138 0.91 -12.07 -0.43
C LEU A 138 2.36 -12.22 0.05
N ASN A 139 3.32 -12.02 -0.86
CA ASN A 139 4.74 -11.99 -0.53
C ASN A 139 5.27 -10.55 -0.65
N VAL A 140 5.82 -10.01 0.43
CA VAL A 140 6.37 -8.64 0.51
C VAL A 140 7.86 -8.71 0.84
N TYR A 141 8.67 -8.00 0.07
CA TYR A 141 10.12 -8.02 0.14
C TYR A 141 10.63 -6.66 0.57
N PHE A 142 11.28 -6.62 1.73
CA PHE A 142 11.91 -5.43 2.27
C PHE A 142 13.40 -5.46 2.00
N PHE A 143 13.92 -4.37 1.47
CA PHE A 143 15.32 -4.22 1.11
C PHE A 143 15.91 -3.06 1.87
N SER A 144 16.97 -3.28 2.65
CA SER A 144 17.54 -2.20 3.47
C SER A 144 18.08 -1.05 2.63
N ASP A 145 18.57 -1.32 1.41
CA ASP A 145 19.30 -0.37 0.57
C ASP A 145 18.77 -0.36 -0.86
N LEU A 146 17.45 -0.49 -1.03
CA LEU A 146 16.83 -0.23 -2.32
C LEU A 146 17.10 1.22 -2.73
N ASN A 147 17.31 1.45 -4.03
CA ASN A 147 17.59 2.78 -4.59
C ASN A 147 16.68 3.86 -3.97
N GLU A 148 17.27 4.94 -3.43
CA GLU A 148 16.56 5.96 -2.63
C GLU A 148 15.42 6.66 -3.39
N GLY A 149 15.41 6.60 -4.73
CA GLY A 149 14.32 7.13 -5.56
C GLY A 149 13.08 6.24 -5.65
N ILE A 150 13.08 5.06 -5.00
CA ILE A 150 11.98 4.08 -5.05
C ILE A 150 11.50 3.80 -3.62
N GLY A 151 10.25 4.14 -3.30
CA GLY A 151 9.60 3.70 -2.05
C GLY A 151 9.18 2.23 -2.08
N GLY A 152 8.80 1.75 -3.27
CA GLY A 152 8.50 0.35 -3.52
C GLY A 152 7.94 0.14 -4.92
N TYR A 153 7.71 -1.13 -5.27
CA TYR A 153 6.95 -1.49 -6.47
C TYR A 153 6.26 -2.84 -6.26
N CYS A 154 5.13 -3.06 -6.93
CA CYS A 154 4.46 -4.36 -6.92
C CYS A 154 4.19 -4.85 -8.34
N ASN A 155 4.22 -6.17 -8.52
CA ASN A 155 3.72 -6.79 -9.73
C ASN A 155 2.18 -6.77 -9.72
N THR A 156 1.57 -6.40 -10.85
CA THR A 156 0.12 -6.52 -11.03
C THR A 156 -0.28 -7.99 -11.14
N PRO A 157 -1.45 -8.40 -10.62
CA PRO A 157 -1.94 -9.75 -10.79
C PRO A 157 -2.14 -10.10 -12.27
N ALA A 158 -1.88 -11.35 -12.63
CA ALA A 158 -2.06 -11.87 -13.98
C ALA A 158 -2.40 -13.36 -13.92
N VAL A 159 -2.76 -13.96 -15.05
CA VAL A 159 -2.84 -15.43 -15.16
C VAL A 159 -1.40 -15.95 -15.19
N VAL A 160 -1.00 -16.66 -14.14
CA VAL A 160 0.32 -17.29 -14.04
C VAL A 160 0.18 -18.77 -13.72
N GLU A 161 1.13 -19.56 -14.19
CA GLU A 161 1.26 -20.97 -13.82
C GLU A 161 2.30 -21.11 -12.70
N GLU A 162 1.99 -21.92 -11.70
CA GLU A 162 2.90 -22.19 -10.58
C GLU A 162 4.24 -22.75 -11.09
N GLY A 163 5.34 -22.33 -10.47
CA GLY A 163 6.68 -22.74 -10.88
C GLY A 163 7.26 -21.98 -12.07
N THR A 164 6.50 -21.09 -12.72
CA THR A 164 7.04 -20.19 -13.75
C THR A 164 7.78 -19.00 -13.15
N GLN A 165 8.63 -18.35 -13.97
CA GLN A 165 9.29 -17.11 -13.55
C GLN A 165 8.30 -16.00 -13.15
N TYR A 166 7.10 -15.96 -13.74
CA TYR A 166 6.08 -14.96 -13.42
C TYR A 166 5.45 -15.20 -12.06
N PHE A 167 5.28 -16.47 -11.68
CA PHE A 167 4.85 -16.85 -10.34
C PHE A 167 5.86 -16.42 -9.27
N TYR A 168 7.16 -16.66 -9.49
CA TYR A 168 8.19 -16.29 -8.51
C TYR A 168 8.44 -14.77 -8.43
N GLN A 169 8.28 -14.06 -9.54
CA GLN A 169 8.40 -12.61 -9.57
C GLN A 169 7.22 -11.90 -8.89
N ASP A 170 6.05 -12.54 -8.75
CA ASP A 170 4.90 -11.93 -8.10
C ASP A 170 5.19 -11.58 -6.63
N GLY A 171 4.83 -10.37 -6.24
CA GLY A 171 5.01 -9.81 -4.91
C GLY A 171 5.25 -8.31 -4.95
N CYS A 172 5.47 -7.74 -3.77
CA CYS A 172 5.80 -6.33 -3.59
C CYS A 172 7.21 -6.15 -3.07
N TRP A 173 7.87 -5.09 -3.49
CA TRP A 173 9.16 -4.61 -3.02
C TRP A 173 8.93 -3.34 -2.22
N VAL A 174 9.58 -3.23 -1.08
CA VAL A 174 9.47 -2.10 -0.17
C VAL A 174 10.88 -1.65 0.22
N ASN A 175 11.11 -0.36 0.14
CA ASN A 175 12.35 0.24 0.58
C ASN A 175 12.38 0.31 2.11
N GLY A 176 13.46 -0.16 2.73
CA GLY A 176 13.69 -0.04 4.16
C GLY A 176 13.88 1.39 4.66
N LEU A 177 14.01 2.36 3.75
CA LEU A 177 13.99 3.79 4.04
C LEU A 177 12.58 4.40 4.04
N ASP A 178 11.57 3.70 3.50
CA ASP A 178 10.20 4.22 3.44
C ASP A 178 9.58 4.20 4.85
N PRO A 179 9.12 5.35 5.39
CA PRO A 179 8.43 5.37 6.68
C PRO A 179 7.16 4.51 6.64
N ILE A 180 6.89 3.81 7.74
CA ILE A 180 5.78 2.83 7.91
C ILE A 180 4.37 3.46 7.80
N ASN A 181 4.27 4.76 7.52
CA ASN A 181 2.99 5.43 7.41
C ASN A 181 2.47 5.49 5.95
N ASN A 182 3.26 5.13 4.92
CA ASN A 182 2.93 5.37 3.50
C ASN A 182 1.83 4.46 2.91
N PHE A 183 0.65 5.02 2.59
CA PHE A 183 -0.53 4.27 2.09
C PHE A 183 -0.96 4.57 0.63
N MET A 184 0.02 4.74 -0.27
CA MET A 184 -0.16 4.69 -1.73
C MET A 184 -0.79 5.94 -2.39
N ASP A 185 -0.24 7.12 -2.05
CA ASP A 185 -0.16 8.30 -2.92
C ASP A 185 1.22 8.97 -2.71
N TYR A 186 1.66 9.89 -3.57
CA TYR A 186 2.87 10.70 -3.30
C TYR A 186 2.60 11.83 -2.27
N SER A 187 1.45 11.81 -1.59
CA SER A 187 1.03 12.77 -0.56
C SER A 187 1.23 12.20 0.85
N ASP A 188 1.42 13.07 1.84
CA ASP A 188 1.63 12.68 3.23
C ASP A 188 0.45 11.86 3.79
N ASP A 189 0.71 10.88 4.65
CA ASP A 189 -0.26 9.91 5.19
C ASP A 189 -1.40 10.50 5.99
N THR A 190 -1.25 11.75 6.42
CA THR A 190 -2.34 12.53 7.00
C THR A 190 -3.47 12.83 6.01
N CYS A 191 -3.22 12.64 4.71
CA CYS A 191 -4.10 13.01 3.61
C CYS A 191 -4.79 11.80 2.94
N THR A 192 -4.32 10.57 3.18
CA THR A 192 -4.92 9.33 2.63
C THR A 192 -5.64 8.57 3.74
N THR A 193 -6.95 8.36 3.59
CA THR A 193 -7.78 7.79 4.68
C THR A 193 -8.64 6.61 4.28
N GLU A 194 -8.97 6.46 2.99
CA GLU A 194 -9.85 5.38 2.52
C GLU A 194 -9.66 5.06 1.03
N PHE A 195 -10.00 3.83 0.63
CA PHE A 195 -10.22 3.46 -0.77
C PHE A 195 -11.64 3.81 -1.19
N THR A 196 -11.80 4.22 -2.45
CA THR A 196 -13.13 4.42 -3.05
C THR A 196 -13.88 3.08 -3.20
N PRO A 197 -15.22 3.07 -3.22
CA PRO A 197 -16.00 1.85 -3.46
C PRO A 197 -15.64 1.12 -4.75
N GLY A 198 -15.28 1.85 -5.82
CA GLY A 198 -14.86 1.27 -7.10
C GLY A 198 -13.47 0.61 -7.04
N GLN A 199 -12.54 1.17 -6.26
CA GLN A 199 -11.24 0.55 -6.00
C GLN A 199 -11.42 -0.76 -5.21
N MET A 200 -12.27 -0.75 -4.18
CA MET A 200 -12.63 -1.97 -3.43
C MET A 200 -13.21 -3.05 -4.33
N GLU A 201 -14.22 -2.73 -5.14
CA GLU A 201 -14.83 -3.70 -6.05
C GLU A 201 -13.78 -4.30 -7.00
N ARG A 202 -12.90 -3.46 -7.54
CA ARG A 202 -11.82 -3.90 -8.40
C ARG A 202 -10.84 -4.82 -7.65
N MET A 203 -10.50 -4.55 -6.39
CA MET A 203 -9.63 -5.42 -5.61
C MET A 203 -10.20 -6.84 -5.48
N HIS A 204 -11.49 -6.97 -5.14
CA HIS A 204 -12.15 -8.28 -5.09
C HIS A 204 -12.20 -8.97 -6.46
N GLN A 205 -12.56 -8.24 -7.52
CA GLN A 205 -12.59 -8.81 -8.87
C GLN A 205 -11.22 -9.32 -9.32
N GLN A 206 -10.15 -8.55 -9.07
CA GLN A 206 -8.80 -8.98 -9.43
C GLN A 206 -8.36 -10.20 -8.62
N PHE A 207 -8.70 -10.24 -7.32
CA PHE A 207 -8.43 -11.41 -6.49
C PHE A 207 -9.15 -12.65 -7.04
N ASP A 208 -10.44 -12.54 -7.32
CA ASP A 208 -11.26 -13.67 -7.78
C ASP A 208 -10.87 -14.17 -9.16
N ILE A 209 -10.44 -13.29 -10.07
CA ILE A 209 -10.04 -13.66 -11.44
C ILE A 209 -8.66 -14.32 -11.46
N TYR A 210 -7.69 -13.78 -10.72
CA TYR A 210 -6.29 -14.15 -10.89
C TYR A 210 -5.73 -14.95 -9.72
N ARG A 211 -6.14 -14.64 -8.49
CA ARG A 211 -5.49 -15.15 -7.27
C ARG A 211 -6.27 -16.25 -6.58
N ARG A 212 -7.61 -16.27 -6.70
CA ARG A 212 -8.44 -17.33 -6.13
C ARG A 212 -8.15 -18.64 -6.87
N TRP A 213 -7.32 -19.49 -6.24
CA TRP A 213 -7.07 -20.84 -6.70
C TRP A 213 -8.27 -21.72 -6.33
N GLU A 214 -9.09 -22.11 -7.31
CA GLU A 214 -10.03 -23.22 -7.15
C GLU A 214 -9.37 -24.52 -7.61
N GLY A 215 -8.63 -25.16 -6.70
CA GLY A 215 -8.29 -26.60 -6.76
C GLY A 215 -7.57 -27.10 -8.00
#